data_AF-A0A966Z1J0-F1
#
_entry.id   AF-A0A966Z1J0-F1
#
_cell.length_a   1.000
_cell.length_b   1.000
_cell.length_c   1.000
_cell.angle_alpha   90.00
_cell.angle_beta   90.00
_cell.angle_gamma   90.00
#
_symmetry.space_group_name_H-M   'P 1'
#
loop_
_entity.id
_entity.type
_entity.pdbx_description
1 polymer ?
#
loop_
_entity_poly.entity_id
_entity_poly.type
_entity_poly.pdbx_seq_one_letter_code
_entity_poly.pdbx_strand_id
1 'polypeptide(L)'
;MLSGFLRLIPILMLASIAGLIGESFLGDELGWLIALLIVVISLFIAYVNQSRLDVFVRGAGISHLFGFGSSWSEIFFRLQRIITGLRKDIEHVERQYKRFIEAFQASPNGIVMLDDQDQIEWCNAIAEQFLSIQFKRDVLQRIHYIVRRPEFVQYITGRKYDEPVVLEKMGANSSRILLLQAFPFSENRRLVLIQDITDLSKAEAMRRAGNDLTTEGLIKALEGMQNYRVGPIATSRSFSTKHHIGNLSLVPMLVM
;
A
#
# COMPACT_ATOMS: atom_id res chain seq x y z
N MET A 1 -40.84 5.12 12.62
CA MET A 1 -42.32 5.24 12.54
C MET A 1 -42.90 6.22 13.56
N LEU A 2 -42.41 6.28 14.80
CA LEU A 2 -42.92 7.17 15.85
C LEU A 2 -42.82 8.69 15.53
N SER A 3 -41.78 9.11 14.79
CA SER A 3 -41.56 10.51 14.42
C SER A 3 -42.54 11.06 13.36
N GLY A 4 -43.17 10.17 12.57
CA GLY A 4 -44.21 10.55 11.62
C GLY A 4 -45.51 10.92 12.33
N PHE A 5 -45.90 10.11 13.32
CA PHE A 5 -47.10 10.35 14.13
C PHE A 5 -47.01 11.65 14.93
N LEU A 6 -45.84 11.98 15.49
CA LEU A 6 -45.65 13.21 16.27
C LEU A 6 -45.82 14.50 15.44
N ARG A 7 -45.56 14.44 14.12
CA ARG A 7 -45.73 15.57 13.19
C ARG A 7 -47.18 15.77 12.75
N LEU A 8 -48.01 14.74 12.83
CA LEU A 8 -49.44 14.81 12.48
C LEU A 8 -50.27 15.49 13.59
N ILE A 9 -49.83 15.37 14.85
CA ILE A 9 -50.50 15.97 16.02
C ILE A 9 -50.72 17.49 15.87
N PRO A 10 -49.70 18.33 15.56
CA PRO A 10 -49.93 19.77 15.42
C PRO A 10 -50.81 20.13 14.21
N ILE A 11 -50.77 19.33 13.13
CA ILE A 11 -51.58 19.54 11.92
C ILE A 11 -53.05 19.23 12.23
N LEU A 12 -53.32 18.12 12.92
CA LEU A 12 -54.65 17.75 13.39
C LEU A 12 -55.20 18.77 14.39
N MET A 13 -54.37 19.27 15.32
CA MET A 13 -54.76 20.33 16.24
C MET A 13 -55.14 21.63 15.52
N LEU A 14 -54.33 22.08 14.55
CA LEU A 14 -54.63 23.27 13.74
C LEU A 14 -55.89 23.11 12.89
N ALA A 15 -56.10 21.92 12.30
CA ALA A 15 -57.31 21.62 11.54
C ALA A 15 -58.56 21.58 12.42
N SER A 16 -58.46 21.02 13.63
CA SER A 16 -59.56 20.97 14.60
C SER A 16 -59.92 22.36 15.12
N ILE A 17 -58.91 23.21 15.39
CA ILE A 17 -59.13 24.62 15.78
C ILE A 17 -59.77 25.40 14.63
N ALA A 18 -59.31 25.22 13.39
CA ALA A 18 -59.90 25.87 12.22
C ALA A 18 -61.35 25.42 11.97
N GLY A 19 -61.67 24.15 12.18
CA GLY A 19 -63.03 23.62 12.09
C GLY A 19 -63.97 24.25 13.13
N LEU A 20 -63.56 24.29 14.40
CA LEU A 20 -64.33 24.89 15.51
C LEU A 20 -64.57 26.40 15.31
N ILE A 21 -63.58 27.12 14.76
CA ILE A 21 -63.73 28.54 14.45
C ILE A 21 -64.66 28.75 13.24
N GLY A 22 -64.61 27.84 12.26
CA GLY A 22 -65.46 27.88 11.07
C GLY A 22 -66.94 27.67 11.38
N GLU A 23 -67.26 26.72 12.25
CA GLU A 23 -68.63 26.48 12.76
C GLU A 23 -69.23 27.73 13.41
N SER A 24 -68.42 28.51 14.12
CA SER A 24 -68.90 29.71 14.83
C SER A 24 -69.16 30.92 13.93
N PHE A 25 -68.62 31.00 12.71
CA PHE A 25 -68.65 32.23 11.89
C PHE A 25 -69.22 32.07 10.47
N LEU A 26 -69.05 30.92 9.81
CA LEU A 26 -69.41 30.75 8.39
C LEU A 26 -70.42 29.62 8.13
N GLY A 27 -70.88 28.91 9.16
CA GLY A 27 -71.79 27.79 9.06
C GLY A 27 -71.07 26.44 8.91
N ASP A 28 -71.71 25.38 9.43
CA ASP A 28 -71.10 24.07 9.67
C ASP A 28 -70.44 23.48 8.41
N GLU A 29 -71.11 23.55 7.26
CA GLU A 29 -70.61 22.94 6.02
C GLU A 29 -69.30 23.58 5.50
N LEU A 30 -69.11 24.89 5.69
CA LEU A 30 -67.93 25.60 5.20
C LEU A 30 -66.71 25.43 6.14
N GLY A 31 -66.93 25.27 7.45
CA GLY A 31 -65.87 25.02 8.42
C GLY A 31 -65.14 23.70 8.17
N TRP A 32 -65.90 22.62 7.94
CA TRP A 32 -65.35 21.30 7.66
C TRP A 32 -64.57 21.25 6.33
N LEU A 33 -65.03 21.99 5.31
CA LEU A 33 -64.32 22.09 4.03
C LEU A 33 -62.96 22.78 4.17
N ILE A 34 -62.88 23.86 4.95
CA ILE A 34 -61.62 24.58 5.20
C ILE A 34 -60.65 23.70 6.00
N ALA A 35 -61.13 22.99 7.02
CA ALA A 35 -60.31 22.07 7.80
C ALA A 35 -59.74 20.93 6.93
N LEU A 36 -60.57 20.35 6.05
CA LEU A 36 -60.13 19.32 5.09
C LEU A 36 -59.03 19.87 4.17
N LEU A 37 -59.22 21.08 3.64
CA LEU A 37 -58.29 21.70 2.70
C LEU A 37 -56.92 21.98 3.35
N ILE A 38 -56.89 22.39 4.61
CA ILE A 38 -55.64 22.58 5.39
C ILE A 38 -54.90 21.25 5.56
N VAL A 39 -55.61 20.17 5.89
CA VAL A 39 -55.01 18.84 6.06
C VAL A 39 -54.43 18.35 4.73
N VAL A 40 -55.17 18.50 3.63
CA VAL A 40 -54.72 18.09 2.29
C VAL A 40 -53.47 18.86 1.87
N ILE A 41 -53.43 20.18 2.05
CA ILE A 41 -52.25 21.00 1.73
C ILE A 41 -51.05 20.57 2.57
N SER A 42 -51.25 20.32 3.86
CA SER A 42 -50.16 19.91 4.75
C SER A 42 -49.58 18.55 4.38
N LEU A 43 -50.44 17.58 4.05
CA LEU A 43 -50.03 16.26 3.56
C LEU A 43 -49.30 16.35 2.22
N PHE A 44 -49.74 17.24 1.33
CA PHE A 44 -49.09 17.48 0.05
C PHE A 44 -47.67 18.02 0.22
N ILE A 45 -47.47 19.01 1.10
CA ILE A 45 -46.14 19.55 1.43
C ILE A 45 -45.24 18.46 2.03
N ALA A 46 -45.78 17.64 2.93
CA ALA A 46 -45.04 16.54 3.54
C ALA A 46 -44.59 15.49 2.52
N TYR A 47 -45.48 15.12 1.58
CA TYR A 47 -45.18 14.16 0.51
C TYR A 47 -44.08 14.64 -0.44
N VAL A 48 -44.12 15.92 -0.84
CA VAL A 48 -43.09 16.54 -1.68
C VAL A 48 -41.75 16.56 -0.95
N ASN A 49 -41.73 16.94 0.33
CA ASN A 49 -40.51 16.96 1.13
C ASN A 49 -39.86 15.56 1.24
N GLN A 50 -40.67 14.52 1.47
CA GLN A 50 -40.19 13.15 1.59
C GLN A 50 -39.59 12.61 0.29
N SER A 51 -40.23 12.89 -0.86
CA SER A 51 -39.72 12.49 -2.18
C SER A 51 -38.38 13.16 -2.50
N ARG A 52 -38.20 14.42 -2.10
CA ARG A 52 -36.94 15.17 -2.30
C ARG A 52 -35.81 14.65 -1.43
N LEU A 53 -36.12 14.18 -0.22
CA LEU A 53 -35.13 13.58 0.67
C LEU A 53 -34.59 12.26 0.11
N ASP A 54 -35.45 11.43 -0.51
CA ASP A 54 -35.01 10.17 -1.13
C ASP A 54 -34.06 10.42 -2.31
N VAL A 55 -34.35 11.42 -3.15
CA VAL A 55 -33.48 11.84 -4.25
C VAL A 55 -32.13 12.37 -3.75
N PHE A 56 -32.13 13.15 -2.67
CA PHE A 56 -30.90 13.67 -2.04
C PHE A 56 -30.04 12.56 -1.43
N VAL A 57 -30.67 11.62 -0.71
CA VAL A 57 -29.98 10.46 -0.11
C VAL A 57 -29.39 9.53 -1.17
N ARG A 58 -30.03 9.42 -2.33
CA ARG A 58 -29.54 8.61 -3.47
C ARG A 58 -28.44 9.29 -4.29
N GLY A 59 -27.95 10.46 -3.87
CA GLY A 59 -26.73 11.06 -4.42
C GLY A 59 -26.94 12.04 -5.58
N ALA A 60 -28.18 12.46 -5.85
CA ALA A 60 -28.42 13.61 -6.72
C ALA A 60 -28.08 14.88 -5.91
N GLY A 61 -26.98 15.53 -6.28
CA GLY A 61 -26.42 16.67 -5.55
C GLY A 61 -27.36 17.88 -5.36
N ILE A 62 -26.80 18.93 -4.74
CA ILE A 62 -27.44 20.17 -4.24
C ILE A 62 -28.41 20.85 -5.22
N SER A 63 -28.33 20.56 -6.52
CA SER A 63 -29.15 21.19 -7.56
C SER A 63 -30.67 21.09 -7.33
N HIS A 64 -31.14 20.11 -6.54
CA HIS A 64 -32.57 19.97 -6.22
C HIS A 64 -33.03 20.61 -4.89
N LEU A 65 -32.16 21.35 -4.16
CA LEU A 65 -32.51 21.93 -2.86
C LEU A 65 -33.24 23.29 -2.91
N PHE A 66 -33.53 23.83 -4.10
CA PHE A 66 -34.35 25.05 -4.24
C PHE A 66 -35.78 24.82 -3.73
N GLY A 67 -36.05 25.14 -2.47
CA GLY A 67 -37.38 25.06 -1.85
C GLY A 67 -37.38 24.63 -0.38
N PHE A 68 -36.24 24.21 0.18
CA PHE A 68 -36.09 24.18 1.63
C PHE A 68 -35.80 25.60 2.12
N GLY A 69 -36.48 26.06 3.19
CA GLY A 69 -36.22 27.37 3.79
C GLY A 69 -34.74 27.58 4.13
N SER A 70 -34.32 28.84 4.23
CA SER A 70 -32.92 29.27 4.36
C SER A 70 -32.11 28.54 5.44
N SER A 71 -32.74 28.07 6.52
CA SER A 71 -32.08 27.34 7.60
C SER A 71 -31.66 25.91 7.22
N TRP A 72 -32.39 25.24 6.34
CA TRP A 72 -32.10 23.86 5.94
C TRP A 72 -31.03 23.79 4.86
N SER A 73 -30.96 24.78 3.96
CA SER A 73 -29.92 24.85 2.94
C SER A 73 -28.52 24.92 3.55
N GLU A 74 -28.35 25.64 4.67
CA GLU A 74 -27.08 25.72 5.38
C GLU A 74 -26.67 24.39 6.02
N ILE A 75 -27.62 23.66 6.63
CA ILE A 75 -27.36 22.34 7.23
C ILE A 75 -26.90 21.35 6.15
N PHE A 76 -27.60 21.30 5.01
CA PHE A 76 -27.22 20.42 3.90
C PHE A 76 -25.87 20.81 3.28
N PHE A 77 -25.59 22.10 3.16
CA PHE A 77 -24.29 22.57 2.68
C PHE A 77 -23.14 22.15 3.60
N ARG A 78 -23.33 22.28 4.92
CA ARG A 78 -22.36 21.80 5.93
C ARG A 78 -22.16 20.29 5.84
N LEU A 79 -23.24 19.52 5.75
CA LEU A 79 -23.19 18.06 5.63
C LEU A 79 -22.42 17.63 4.37
N GLN A 80 -22.70 18.26 3.23
CA GLN A 80 -21.98 17.95 2.00
C GLN A 80 -20.49 18.31 2.09
N ARG A 81 -20.15 19.44 2.72
CA ARG A 81 -18.75 19.82 2.95
C ARG A 81 -18.03 18.75 3.77
N ILE A 82 -18.68 18.21 4.80
CA ILE A 82 -18.12 17.11 5.61
C ILE A 82 -17.92 15.86 4.74
N ILE A 83 -18.93 15.42 4.00
CA ILE A 83 -18.84 14.22 3.15
C ILE A 83 -17.74 14.36 2.10
N THR A 84 -17.63 15.54 1.49
CA THR A 84 -16.61 15.84 0.49
C THR A 84 -15.22 15.93 1.11
N GLY A 85 -15.11 16.46 2.34
CA GLY A 85 -13.88 16.44 3.13
C GLY A 85 -13.41 15.01 3.39
N LEU A 86 -14.28 14.17 3.95
CA LEU A 86 -13.98 12.77 4.24
C LEU A 86 -13.54 11.99 3.01
N ARG A 87 -14.19 12.18 1.86
CA ARG A 87 -13.78 11.55 0.59
C ARG A 87 -12.36 11.97 0.19
N LYS A 88 -12.04 13.26 0.29
CA LYS A 88 -10.70 13.77 -0.04
C LYS A 88 -9.64 13.22 0.91
N ASP A 89 -9.95 13.08 2.19
CA ASP A 89 -9.04 12.53 3.18
C ASP A 89 -8.73 11.05 2.88
N ILE A 90 -9.76 10.25 2.58
CA ILE A 90 -9.61 8.85 2.17
C ILE A 90 -8.72 8.76 0.90
N GLU A 91 -9.02 9.54 -0.13
CA GLU A 91 -8.21 9.57 -1.37
C GLU A 91 -6.77 10.04 -1.13
N HIS A 92 -6.54 10.89 -0.13
CA HIS A 92 -5.19 11.32 0.22
C HIS A 92 -4.39 10.19 0.87
N VAL A 93 -4.99 9.50 1.84
CA VAL A 93 -4.40 8.34 2.52
C VAL A 93 -4.10 7.22 1.52
N GLU A 94 -5.03 6.88 0.64
CA GLU A 94 -4.82 5.87 -0.40
C GLU A 94 -3.66 6.23 -1.34
N ARG A 95 -3.55 7.49 -1.77
CA ARG A 95 -2.43 7.94 -2.61
C ARG A 95 -1.09 7.93 -1.88
N GLN A 96 -1.07 8.24 -0.59
CA GLN A 96 0.15 8.14 0.22
C GLN A 96 0.57 6.68 0.38
N TYR A 97 -0.38 5.80 0.70
CA TYR A 97 -0.14 4.36 0.79
C TYR A 97 0.38 3.79 -0.53
N LYS A 98 -0.25 4.13 -1.67
CA LYS A 98 0.20 3.68 -2.98
C LYS A 98 1.62 4.15 -3.31
N ARG A 99 1.95 5.42 -3.04
CA ARG A 99 3.31 5.95 -3.25
C ARG A 99 4.34 5.32 -2.33
N PHE A 100 3.97 5.01 -1.09
CA PHE A 100 4.81 4.26 -0.17
C PHE A 100 5.08 2.86 -0.71
N ILE A 101 4.05 2.15 -1.17
CA ILE A 101 4.21 0.82 -1.80
C ILE A 101 5.04 0.90 -3.09
N GLU A 102 4.80 1.89 -3.95
CA GLU A 102 5.59 2.12 -5.17
C GLU A 102 7.07 2.40 -4.86
N ALA A 103 7.36 3.22 -3.84
CA ALA A 103 8.73 3.50 -3.39
C ALA A 103 9.41 2.25 -2.79
N PHE A 104 8.67 1.43 -2.04
CA PHE A 104 9.17 0.17 -1.48
C PHE A 104 9.35 -0.93 -2.55
N GLN A 105 8.51 -0.95 -3.59
CA GLN A 105 8.65 -1.89 -4.72
C GLN A 105 9.74 -1.47 -5.71
N ALA A 106 9.98 -0.17 -5.87
CA ALA A 106 11.10 0.34 -6.66
C ALA A 106 12.45 0.22 -5.94
N SER A 107 12.45 -0.16 -4.65
CA SER A 107 13.68 -0.46 -3.93
C SER A 107 14.38 -1.64 -4.60
N PRO A 108 15.69 -1.56 -4.90
CA PRO A 108 16.46 -2.70 -5.37
C PRO A 108 16.62 -3.78 -4.28
N ASN A 109 16.05 -3.55 -3.09
CA ASN A 109 16.17 -4.41 -1.92
C ASN A 109 14.91 -5.27 -1.73
N GLY A 110 15.11 -6.48 -1.22
CA GLY A 110 14.04 -7.32 -0.71
C GLY A 110 13.53 -6.78 0.62
N ILE A 111 12.22 -6.70 0.79
CA ILE A 111 11.56 -6.28 2.03
C ILE A 111 10.59 -7.36 2.48
N VAL A 112 10.67 -7.75 3.74
CA VAL A 112 9.75 -8.70 4.41
C VAL A 112 9.26 -8.08 5.70
N MET A 113 7.96 -8.06 5.92
CA MET A 113 7.33 -7.67 7.18
C MET A 113 6.93 -8.92 7.96
N LEU A 114 7.34 -8.94 9.22
CA LEU A 114 7.09 -10.02 10.16
C LEU A 114 6.19 -9.53 11.31
N ASP A 115 5.30 -10.40 11.77
CA ASP A 115 4.52 -10.16 12.99
C ASP A 115 5.36 -10.38 14.28
N ASP A 116 4.67 -10.35 15.42
CA ASP A 116 5.25 -10.60 16.74
C ASP A 116 5.82 -12.02 16.89
N GLN A 117 5.20 -13.00 16.22
CA GLN A 117 5.54 -14.43 16.21
C GLN A 117 6.51 -14.87 15.09
N ASP A 118 7.17 -13.93 14.40
CA ASP A 118 8.06 -14.22 13.26
C ASP A 118 7.34 -14.75 12.00
N GLN A 119 6.03 -14.57 11.89
CA GLN A 119 5.24 -14.96 10.72
C GLN A 119 5.27 -13.90 9.65
N ILE A 120 5.25 -14.32 8.39
CA ILE A 120 5.27 -13.42 7.23
C ILE A 120 3.90 -12.76 7.08
N GLU A 121 3.84 -11.46 7.33
CA GLU A 121 2.64 -10.65 7.09
C GLU A 121 2.64 -10.09 5.65
N TRP A 122 3.81 -9.69 5.15
CA TRP A 122 3.96 -9.14 3.80
C TRP A 122 5.39 -9.32 3.26
N CYS A 123 5.55 -9.46 1.95
CA CYS A 123 6.85 -9.31 1.29
C CYS A 123 6.73 -8.77 -0.14
N ASN A 124 7.80 -8.12 -0.63
CA ASN A 124 7.89 -7.66 -2.01
C ASN A 124 8.43 -8.75 -2.95
N ALA A 125 8.23 -8.58 -4.26
CA ALA A 125 8.66 -9.56 -5.27
C ALA A 125 10.19 -9.79 -5.27
N ILE A 126 10.99 -8.79 -4.90
CA ILE A 126 12.45 -8.94 -4.78
C ILE A 126 12.80 -9.87 -3.61
N ALA A 127 12.12 -9.75 -2.47
CA ALA A 127 12.29 -10.67 -1.34
C ALA A 127 11.90 -12.10 -1.69
N GLU A 128 10.83 -12.30 -2.47
CA GLU A 128 10.46 -13.62 -3.02
C GLU A 128 11.62 -14.24 -3.81
N GLN A 129 12.26 -13.46 -4.68
CA GLN A 129 13.41 -13.93 -5.48
C GLN A 129 14.68 -14.16 -4.65
N PHE A 130 14.93 -13.35 -3.64
CA PHE A 130 16.13 -13.43 -2.80
C PHE A 130 16.07 -14.60 -1.82
N LEU A 131 14.95 -14.76 -1.12
CA LEU A 131 14.75 -15.81 -0.13
C LEU A 131 14.12 -17.09 -0.71
N SER A 132 13.73 -17.07 -1.99
CA SER A 132 13.04 -18.19 -2.67
C SER A 132 11.73 -18.57 -1.97
N ILE A 133 10.97 -17.56 -1.53
CA ILE A 133 9.66 -17.69 -0.87
C ILE A 133 8.52 -17.37 -1.84
N GLN A 134 7.32 -17.89 -1.58
CA GLN A 134 6.11 -17.60 -2.35
C GLN A 134 5.06 -16.96 -1.45
N PHE A 135 4.92 -15.63 -1.51
CA PHE A 135 4.02 -14.88 -0.62
C PHE A 135 2.61 -15.46 -0.59
N LYS A 136 2.04 -15.75 -1.77
CA LYS A 136 0.67 -16.29 -1.88
C LYS A 136 0.43 -17.61 -1.12
N ARG A 137 1.48 -18.37 -0.82
CA ARG A 137 1.39 -19.68 -0.15
C ARG A 137 1.95 -19.64 1.27
N ASP A 138 2.89 -18.75 1.52
CA ASP A 138 3.71 -18.72 2.74
C ASP A 138 3.28 -17.61 3.72
N VAL A 139 2.19 -16.89 3.43
CA VAL A 139 1.54 -15.94 4.36
C VAL A 139 1.22 -16.62 5.69
N LEU A 140 1.47 -15.93 6.79
CA LEU A 140 1.31 -16.41 8.18
C LEU A 140 2.20 -17.61 8.55
N GLN A 141 3.12 -18.02 7.67
CA GLN A 141 4.12 -19.01 8.04
C GLN A 141 5.31 -18.34 8.72
N ARG A 142 5.87 -18.99 9.74
CA ARG A 142 7.08 -18.50 10.41
C ARG A 142 8.26 -18.51 9.44
N ILE A 143 8.96 -17.38 9.34
CA ILE A 143 10.05 -17.17 8.38
C ILE A 143 11.19 -18.17 8.55
N HIS A 144 11.45 -18.64 9.79
CA HIS A 144 12.51 -19.62 10.07
C HIS A 144 12.22 -21.03 9.53
N TYR A 145 10.96 -21.38 9.23
CA TYR A 145 10.66 -22.66 8.59
C TYR A 145 11.02 -22.68 7.11
N ILE A 146 11.07 -21.50 6.49
CA ILE A 146 11.36 -21.32 5.07
C ILE A 146 12.85 -21.04 4.89
N VAL A 147 13.36 -20.03 5.59
CA VAL A 147 14.80 -19.69 5.60
C VAL A 147 15.49 -20.42 6.74
N ARG A 148 15.99 -21.62 6.45
CA ARG A 148 16.61 -22.53 7.43
C ARG A 148 18.09 -22.27 7.69
N ARG A 149 18.56 -21.05 7.44
CA ARG A 149 19.96 -20.67 7.68
C ARG A 149 20.17 -20.43 9.18
N PRO A 150 21.09 -21.14 9.86
CA PRO A 150 21.26 -21.00 11.30
C PRO A 150 21.61 -19.56 11.72
N GLU A 151 22.38 -18.85 10.90
CA GLU A 151 22.74 -17.44 11.11
C GLU A 151 21.48 -16.56 11.12
N PHE A 152 20.57 -16.81 10.19
CA PHE A 152 19.29 -16.09 10.11
C PHE A 152 18.37 -16.40 11.29
N VAL A 153 18.23 -17.68 11.65
CA VAL A 153 17.36 -18.09 12.76
C VAL A 153 17.85 -17.51 14.08
N GLN A 154 19.16 -17.53 14.32
CA GLN A 154 19.77 -16.91 15.50
C GLN A 154 19.57 -15.39 15.51
N TYR A 155 19.72 -14.74 14.36
CA TYR A 155 19.52 -13.30 14.24
C TYR A 155 18.08 -12.87 14.58
N ILE A 156 17.10 -13.54 13.98
CA ILE A 156 15.68 -13.24 14.20
C ILE A 156 15.24 -13.56 15.64
N THR A 157 15.65 -14.72 16.16
CA THR A 157 15.29 -15.19 17.52
C THR A 157 16.02 -14.41 18.60
N GLY A 158 17.27 -14.00 18.36
CA GLY A 158 18.10 -13.28 19.31
C GLY A 158 17.64 -11.85 19.60
N ARG A 159 16.73 -11.30 18.78
CA ARG A 159 16.14 -9.95 18.90
C ARG A 159 17.19 -8.82 19.03
N LYS A 160 18.44 -9.06 18.62
CA LYS A 160 19.52 -8.07 18.55
C LYS A 160 19.73 -7.71 17.09
N TYR A 161 19.33 -6.48 16.73
CA TYR A 161 19.30 -6.04 15.33
C TYR A 161 20.28 -4.91 15.02
N ASP A 162 21.22 -4.65 15.93
CA ASP A 162 22.22 -3.58 15.80
C ASP A 162 23.20 -3.84 14.65
N GLU A 163 23.55 -5.11 14.41
CA GLU A 163 24.43 -5.53 13.34
C GLU A 163 23.64 -6.28 12.25
N PRO A 164 23.93 -6.06 10.96
CA PRO A 164 23.33 -6.85 9.89
C PRO A 164 23.95 -8.25 9.81
N VAL A 165 23.18 -9.23 9.33
CA VAL A 165 23.64 -10.61 9.10
C VAL A 165 23.87 -10.86 7.61
N VAL A 166 25.01 -11.45 7.26
CA VAL A 166 25.31 -11.86 5.88
C VAL A 166 24.90 -13.31 5.69
N LEU A 167 24.04 -13.56 4.70
CA LEU A 167 23.67 -14.90 4.25
C LEU A 167 24.31 -15.18 2.90
N GLU A 168 25.18 -16.17 2.88
CA GLU A 168 25.78 -16.68 1.66
C GLU A 168 24.88 -17.74 0.99
N LYS A 169 25.09 -17.95 -0.31
CA LYS A 169 24.46 -19.02 -1.09
C LYS A 169 22.93 -18.96 -1.04
N MET A 170 22.41 -17.77 -1.31
CA MET A 170 20.98 -17.49 -1.36
C MET A 170 20.46 -17.39 -2.81
N GLY A 171 19.14 -17.40 -2.97
CA GLY A 171 18.45 -17.43 -4.27
C GLY A 171 18.46 -18.80 -4.96
N ALA A 172 17.69 -18.92 -6.05
CA ALA A 172 17.45 -20.18 -6.76
C ALA A 172 18.73 -20.92 -7.21
N ASN A 173 19.80 -20.19 -7.56
CA ASN A 173 21.08 -20.76 -8.02
C ASN A 173 22.17 -20.79 -6.94
N SER A 174 21.84 -20.48 -5.67
CA SER A 174 22.80 -20.44 -4.56
C SER A 174 24.04 -19.57 -4.81
N SER A 175 23.89 -18.50 -5.60
CA SER A 175 25.01 -17.68 -6.08
C SER A 175 25.03 -16.27 -5.49
N ARG A 176 24.03 -15.90 -4.68
CA ARG A 176 23.89 -14.57 -4.11
C ARG A 176 24.41 -14.52 -2.67
N ILE A 177 25.04 -13.40 -2.35
CA ILE A 177 25.40 -13.01 -0.99
C ILE A 177 24.45 -11.89 -0.59
N LEU A 178 23.62 -12.15 0.40
CA LEU A 178 22.59 -11.24 0.86
C LEU A 178 22.96 -10.65 2.22
N LEU A 179 22.86 -9.34 2.36
CA LEU A 179 22.94 -8.64 3.63
C LEU A 179 21.53 -8.43 4.17
N LEU A 180 21.25 -8.91 5.38
CA LEU A 180 19.95 -8.78 6.03
C LEU A 180 20.04 -7.89 7.24
N GLN A 181 19.09 -6.96 7.36
CA GLN A 181 18.97 -6.08 8.50
C GLN A 181 17.51 -5.98 8.93
N ALA A 182 17.23 -6.28 10.20
CA ALA A 182 15.90 -6.16 10.75
C ALA A 182 15.73 -4.83 11.50
N PHE A 183 14.56 -4.23 11.40
CA PHE A 183 14.19 -3.02 12.10
C PHE A 183 12.91 -3.28 12.89
N PRO A 184 12.84 -2.90 14.18
CA PRO A 184 11.59 -2.93 14.90
C PRO A 184 10.61 -1.94 14.25
N PHE A 185 9.39 -2.40 14.02
CA PHE A 185 8.28 -1.64 13.45
C PHE A 185 7.10 -1.73 14.41
N SER A 186 6.16 -0.78 14.34
CA SER A 186 5.07 -0.61 15.32
C SER A 186 4.41 -1.92 15.79
N GLU A 187 4.01 -1.99 17.07
CA GLU A 187 3.29 -3.13 17.67
C GLU A 187 4.03 -4.49 17.58
N ASN A 188 5.31 -4.53 17.94
CA ASN A 188 6.15 -5.75 17.90
C ASN A 188 6.34 -6.39 16.52
N ARG A 189 5.93 -5.69 15.45
CA ARG A 189 6.24 -6.08 14.08
C ARG A 189 7.69 -5.78 13.77
N ARG A 190 8.22 -6.42 12.74
CA ARG A 190 9.58 -6.16 12.27
C ARG A 190 9.62 -6.06 10.77
N LEU A 191 10.46 -5.17 10.30
CA LEU A 191 10.76 -5.00 8.90
C LEU A 191 12.16 -5.55 8.62
N VAL A 192 12.27 -6.58 7.80
CA VAL A 192 13.54 -7.17 7.37
C VAL A 192 13.86 -6.65 5.99
N LEU A 193 14.97 -5.93 5.89
CA LEU A 193 15.57 -5.45 4.65
C LEU A 193 16.63 -6.46 4.19
N ILE A 194 16.65 -6.76 2.90
CA ILE A 194 17.55 -7.73 2.28
C ILE A 194 18.21 -7.05 1.08
N GLN A 195 19.53 -6.93 1.08
CA GLN A 195 20.30 -6.31 0.02
C GLN A 195 21.21 -7.33 -0.65
N ASP A 196 21.31 -7.31 -1.97
CA ASP A 196 22.29 -8.12 -2.69
C ASP A 196 23.65 -7.41 -2.68
N ILE A 197 24.61 -7.97 -1.96
CA ILE A 197 25.98 -7.45 -1.86
C ILE A 197 26.98 -8.32 -2.62
N THR A 198 26.50 -9.18 -3.53
CA THR A 198 27.35 -10.14 -4.25
C THR A 198 28.51 -9.46 -4.98
N ASP A 199 28.24 -8.38 -5.72
CA ASP A 199 29.28 -7.70 -6.49
C ASP A 199 30.23 -6.88 -5.62
N LEU A 200 29.71 -6.29 -4.53
CA LEU A 200 30.52 -5.59 -3.53
C LEU A 200 31.47 -6.58 -2.84
N SER A 201 30.96 -7.74 -2.42
CA SER A 201 31.75 -8.79 -1.77
C SER A 201 32.83 -9.35 -2.72
N LYS A 202 32.53 -9.52 -4.01
CA LYS A 202 33.53 -9.93 -5.01
C LYS A 202 34.63 -8.88 -5.17
N ALA A 203 34.27 -7.61 -5.29
CA ALA A 203 35.23 -6.53 -5.43
C ALA A 203 36.14 -6.41 -4.19
N GLU A 204 35.58 -6.56 -2.99
CA GLU A 204 36.36 -6.61 -1.75
C GLU A 204 37.30 -7.81 -1.70
N ALA A 205 36.85 -9.00 -2.10
CA ALA A 205 37.70 -10.19 -2.15
C ALA A 205 38.88 -9.97 -3.12
N MET A 206 38.62 -9.40 -4.30
CA MET A 206 39.67 -9.02 -5.26
C MET A 206 40.62 -7.96 -4.69
N ARG A 207 40.10 -6.96 -3.97
CA ARG A 207 40.92 -5.93 -3.30
C ARG A 207 41.81 -6.55 -2.22
N ARG A 208 41.29 -7.47 -1.40
CA ARG A 208 42.07 -8.18 -0.37
C ARG A 208 43.13 -9.10 -0.99
N ALA A 209 42.86 -9.68 -2.15
CA ALA A 209 43.83 -10.49 -2.90
C ALA A 209 44.94 -9.67 -3.57
N GLY A 210 44.78 -8.33 -3.68
CA GLY A 210 45.61 -7.44 -4.48
C GLY A 210 47.08 -7.28 -4.07
N ASN A 211 47.56 -7.96 -3.01
CA ASN A 211 48.96 -7.88 -2.59
C ASN A 211 49.81 -9.14 -2.93
N ASP A 212 49.19 -10.24 -3.38
CA ASP A 212 49.88 -11.49 -3.77
C ASP A 212 49.22 -12.08 -5.04
N LEU A 213 49.28 -11.34 -6.15
CA LEU A 213 48.74 -11.78 -7.45
C LEU A 213 49.61 -12.87 -8.10
N THR A 214 49.64 -14.04 -7.47
CA THR A 214 49.93 -15.30 -8.16
C THR A 214 48.60 -15.90 -8.64
N THR A 215 48.61 -16.62 -9.76
CA THR A 215 47.43 -17.34 -10.25
C THR A 215 46.87 -18.28 -9.17
N GLU A 216 47.75 -18.88 -8.37
CA GLU A 216 47.40 -19.67 -7.20
C GLU A 216 46.75 -18.85 -6.09
N GLY A 217 47.22 -17.62 -5.80
CA GLY A 217 46.61 -16.72 -4.82
C GLY A 217 45.20 -16.27 -5.23
N LEU A 218 44.98 -15.99 -6.52
CA LEU A 218 43.66 -15.66 -7.05
C LEU A 218 42.73 -16.87 -7.06
N ILE A 219 43.22 -18.05 -7.45
CA ILE A 219 42.49 -19.32 -7.36
C ILE A 219 42.13 -19.62 -5.90
N LYS A 220 43.08 -19.51 -4.96
CA LYS A 220 42.88 -19.79 -3.54
C LYS A 220 41.94 -18.78 -2.86
N ALA A 221 41.96 -17.51 -3.26
CA ALA A 221 41.01 -16.49 -2.80
C ALA A 221 39.59 -16.75 -3.34
N LEU A 222 39.47 -17.17 -4.61
CA LEU A 222 38.18 -17.55 -5.21
C LEU A 222 37.66 -18.90 -4.66
N GLU A 223 38.54 -19.86 -4.38
CA GLU A 223 38.23 -21.15 -3.77
C GLU A 223 37.92 -21.03 -2.27
N GLY A 224 38.53 -20.06 -1.58
CA GLY A 224 38.23 -19.69 -0.19
C GLY A 224 36.81 -19.17 0.03
N MET A 225 36.14 -18.68 -1.03
CA MET A 225 34.70 -18.38 -1.03
C MET A 225 33.81 -19.64 -1.19
N GLN A 226 34.38 -20.83 -1.01
CA GLN A 226 33.82 -22.18 -1.15
C GLN A 226 32.53 -22.31 -1.98
N ASN A 227 32.74 -22.72 -3.24
CA ASN A 227 31.81 -23.25 -4.26
C ASN A 227 31.32 -22.26 -5.33
N TYR A 228 32.24 -21.51 -5.95
CA TYR A 228 32.04 -20.98 -7.29
C TYR A 228 31.91 -22.14 -8.30
N ARG A 229 30.67 -22.49 -8.68
CA ARG A 229 30.42 -23.32 -9.87
C ARG A 229 30.46 -22.41 -11.09
N VAL A 230 31.44 -22.63 -11.96
CA VAL A 230 31.49 -22.03 -13.30
C VAL A 230 30.17 -22.37 -14.00
N GLY A 231 29.35 -21.35 -14.28
CA GLY A 231 28.16 -21.54 -15.10
C GLY A 231 28.55 -22.01 -16.51
N PRO A 232 27.67 -22.71 -17.24
CA PRO A 232 27.99 -23.35 -18.53
C PRO A 232 28.27 -22.37 -19.69
N ILE A 233 28.56 -21.09 -19.43
CA ILE A 233 28.77 -20.05 -20.46
C ILE A 233 30.22 -19.56 -20.52
N ALA A 234 31.18 -20.37 -20.07
CA ALA A 234 32.61 -20.09 -20.29
C ALA A 234 33.30 -21.28 -20.95
N THR A 235 33.15 -21.40 -22.27
CA THR A 235 33.93 -22.35 -23.07
C THR A 235 35.41 -21.95 -23.09
N SER A 236 36.30 -22.89 -22.80
CA SER A 236 37.76 -22.72 -22.69
C SER A 236 38.46 -22.54 -24.05
N ARG A 237 38.10 -21.52 -24.85
CA ARG A 237 38.82 -21.19 -26.09
C ARG A 237 39.00 -19.68 -26.26
N SER A 238 39.92 -19.08 -25.52
CA SER A 238 40.77 -17.97 -26.02
C SER A 238 41.77 -17.49 -24.97
N PHE A 239 42.64 -18.36 -24.48
CA PHE A 239 43.92 -17.89 -23.93
C PHE A 239 45.02 -18.72 -24.58
N SER A 240 45.48 -18.25 -25.75
CA SER A 240 46.67 -18.77 -26.41
C SER A 240 47.90 -18.09 -25.80
N THR A 241 48.86 -18.90 -25.36
CA THR A 241 50.09 -18.54 -24.64
C THR A 241 51.24 -18.14 -25.57
N LYS A 242 50.99 -17.30 -26.58
CA LYS A 242 52.06 -16.75 -27.44
C LYS A 242 51.99 -15.22 -27.49
N HIS A 243 52.67 -14.56 -26.55
CA HIS A 243 53.24 -13.24 -26.79
C HIS A 243 54.61 -13.44 -27.44
N HIS A 244 54.68 -13.31 -28.76
CA HIS A 244 55.94 -13.00 -29.44
C HIS A 244 56.06 -11.47 -29.48
N ILE A 245 56.96 -10.93 -28.66
CA ILE A 245 57.55 -9.61 -28.90
C ILE A 245 58.46 -9.80 -30.11
N GLY A 246 58.20 -9.07 -31.21
CA GLY A 246 59.06 -9.13 -32.39
C GLY A 246 58.38 -8.62 -33.65
N ASN A 247 58.33 -7.30 -33.80
CA ASN A 247 58.96 -6.55 -34.90
C ASN A 247 58.11 -5.31 -35.24
N LEU A 248 58.60 -4.16 -34.78
CA LEU A 248 58.19 -2.85 -35.26
C LEU A 248 58.59 -2.74 -36.74
N SER A 249 57.63 -2.42 -37.60
CA SER A 249 57.88 -1.78 -38.89
C SER A 249 56.98 -0.55 -38.97
N LEU A 250 57.53 0.59 -38.57
CA LEU A 250 56.98 1.90 -38.88
C LEU A 250 57.40 2.24 -40.31
N VAL A 251 56.42 2.34 -41.22
CA VAL A 251 56.65 2.89 -42.56
C VAL A 251 56.60 4.41 -42.46
N PRO A 252 57.65 5.15 -42.82
CA PRO A 252 57.62 6.61 -42.82
C PRO A 252 56.75 7.12 -43.98
N MET A 253 55.73 7.93 -43.66
CA MET A 253 54.99 8.69 -44.68
C MET A 253 55.72 10.02 -44.88
N LEU A 254 56.42 10.15 -46.01
CA LEU A 254 56.98 11.41 -46.49
C LEU A 254 55.83 12.34 -46.90
N VAL A 255 55.77 13.50 -46.26
CA VAL A 255 54.98 14.64 -46.72
C VAL A 255 55.76 15.33 -47.84
N MET A 256 55.14 15.47 -49.00
CA MET A 256 55.52 16.41 -50.05
C MET A 256 54.28 17.19 -50.48
#